data_AF-A0A1N7G8Y2-F1
#
_entry.id   AF-A0A1N7G8Y2-F1
#
_cell.length_a   1.000
_cell.length_b   1.000
_cell.length_c   1.000
_cell.angle_alpha   90.00
_cell.angle_beta   90.00
_cell.angle_gamma   90.00
#
_symmetry.space_group_name_H-M   'P 1'
#
loop_
_entity.id
_entity.type
_entity.pdbx_description
1 polymer ?
#
loop_
_entity_poly.entity_id
_entity_poly.type
_entity_poly.pdbx_seq_one_letter_code
_entity_poly.pdbx_strand_id
1 'polypeptide(L)'
;MGTENSSRASIVVGALAGIAAWILGYLVTYAGAIGEIRSDEQAEALELAVEESVDLEMVGLLFYNAHNVDADVPQYSVLQALEENHNFVLADGGSTLLLYVVPVVSLVVAGALVASYTATDLEASTDAALAGAAIVVGYFPLVVLGLFVFTVDPGEGAMRPDPLFAVAIAGLVYPLVFGSLGGVLAGFASNVLE
;
A
#
# COMPACT_ATOMS: atom_id res chain seq x y z
N MET A 1 -0.17 29.45 21.02
CA MET A 1 -1.05 28.41 21.61
C MET A 1 -2.02 27.79 20.60
N GLY A 2 -2.35 28.45 19.47
CA GLY A 2 -3.24 27.87 18.43
C GLY A 2 -2.59 26.92 17.41
N THR A 3 -1.31 27.10 17.07
CA THR A 3 -0.62 26.30 16.04
C THR A 3 -0.29 24.87 16.48
N GLU A 4 0.02 24.67 17.76
CA GLU A 4 0.40 23.36 18.30
C GLU A 4 -0.78 22.36 18.32
N ASN A 5 -1.98 22.84 18.64
CA ASN A 5 -3.19 22.01 18.63
C ASN A 5 -3.59 21.59 17.21
N SER A 6 -3.44 22.49 16.23
CA SER A 6 -3.70 22.19 14.82
C SER A 6 -2.70 21.13 14.30
N SER A 7 -1.41 21.27 14.63
CA SER A 7 -0.39 20.29 14.25
C SER A 7 -0.67 18.89 14.81
N ARG A 8 -1.04 18.79 16.09
CA ARG A 8 -1.39 17.50 16.72
C ARG A 8 -2.63 16.88 16.09
N ALA A 9 -3.65 17.68 15.77
CA ALA A 9 -4.85 17.20 15.10
C ALA A 9 -4.52 16.63 13.71
N SER A 10 -3.70 17.32 12.91
CA SER A 10 -3.23 16.82 11.61
C SER A 10 -2.48 15.49 11.70
N ILE A 11 -1.62 15.33 12.72
CA ILE A 11 -0.90 14.06 12.92
C ILE A 11 -1.85 12.91 13.29
N VAL A 12 -2.78 13.14 14.21
CA VAL A 12 -3.71 12.08 14.66
C VAL A 12 -4.68 11.69 13.54
N VAL A 13 -5.30 12.68 12.88
CA VAL A 13 -6.22 12.45 11.76
C VAL A 13 -5.48 11.81 10.60
N GLY A 14 -4.27 12.30 10.29
CA GLY A 14 -3.37 11.72 9.30
C GLY A 14 -3.06 10.25 9.59
N ALA A 15 -2.65 9.92 10.81
CA ALA A 15 -2.36 8.53 11.19
C ALA A 15 -3.57 7.61 11.03
N LEU A 16 -4.75 8.03 11.47
CA LEU A 16 -5.98 7.24 11.30
C LEU A 16 -6.35 7.06 9.83
N ALA A 17 -6.24 8.11 9.02
CA ALA A 17 -6.49 8.06 7.59
C ALA A 17 -5.47 7.17 6.85
N GLY A 18 -4.20 7.21 7.24
CA GLY A 18 -3.15 6.34 6.71
C GLY A 18 -3.38 4.87 7.02
N ILE A 19 -3.76 4.55 8.27
CA ILE A 19 -4.16 3.20 8.67
C ILE A 19 -5.34 2.72 7.82
N ALA A 20 -6.39 3.56 7.71
CA ALA A 20 -7.57 3.24 6.93
C ALA A 20 -7.24 3.03 5.44
N ALA A 21 -6.38 3.89 4.86
CA ALA A 21 -5.97 3.78 3.46
C ALA A 21 -5.24 2.47 3.18
N TRP A 22 -4.34 2.05 4.08
CA TRP A 22 -3.62 0.78 3.95
C TRP A 22 -4.57 -0.40 4.02
N ILE A 23 -5.44 -0.43 5.04
CA ILE A 23 -6.40 -1.52 5.25
C ILE A 23 -7.38 -1.61 4.08
N LEU A 24 -7.99 -0.50 3.69
CA LEU A 24 -8.94 -0.49 2.58
C LEU A 24 -8.28 -0.83 1.26
N GLY A 25 -7.06 -0.35 1.00
CA GLY A 25 -6.27 -0.72 -0.17
C GLY A 25 -6.04 -2.23 -0.23
N TYR A 26 -5.56 -2.83 0.86
CA TYR A 26 -5.37 -4.28 0.96
C TYR A 26 -6.69 -5.04 0.76
N LEU A 27 -7.78 -4.62 1.39
CA LEU A 27 -9.09 -5.28 1.26
C LEU A 27 -9.65 -5.21 -0.17
N VAL A 28 -9.44 -4.10 -0.88
CA VAL A 28 -9.81 -3.98 -2.29
C VAL A 28 -8.97 -4.93 -3.14
N THR A 29 -7.66 -5.00 -2.91
CA THR A 29 -6.79 -5.98 -3.58
C THR A 29 -7.23 -7.41 -3.28
N TYR A 30 -7.53 -7.73 -2.03
CA TYR A 30 -8.03 -9.04 -1.62
C TYR A 30 -9.31 -9.40 -2.35
N ALA A 31 -10.30 -8.52 -2.34
CA ALA A 31 -11.57 -8.76 -3.03
C ALA A 31 -11.41 -8.93 -4.54
N GLY A 32 -10.44 -8.25 -5.15
CA GLY A 32 -10.16 -8.34 -6.59
C GLY A 32 -9.37 -9.58 -7.01
N ALA A 33 -8.42 -10.03 -6.17
CA ALA A 33 -7.44 -11.05 -6.56
C ALA A 33 -7.72 -12.45 -6.00
N ILE A 34 -8.47 -12.57 -4.89
CA ILE A 34 -8.59 -13.86 -4.16
C ILE A 34 -9.19 -14.99 -5.00
N GLY A 35 -10.10 -14.67 -5.93
CA GLY A 35 -10.70 -15.66 -6.81
C GLY A 35 -9.68 -16.28 -7.78
N GLU A 36 -8.78 -15.46 -8.30
CA GLU A 36 -7.72 -15.89 -9.22
C GLU A 36 -6.65 -16.70 -8.48
N ILE A 37 -6.19 -16.22 -7.32
CA ILE A 37 -5.20 -16.92 -6.47
C ILE A 37 -5.67 -18.33 -6.13
N ARG A 38 -6.92 -18.49 -5.66
CA ARG A 38 -7.47 -19.81 -5.29
C ARG A 38 -7.66 -20.77 -6.47
N SER A 39 -7.58 -20.26 -7.69
CA SER A 39 -7.66 -21.06 -8.91
C SER A 39 -6.31 -21.33 -9.56
N ASP A 40 -5.22 -20.77 -9.00
CA ASP A 40 -3.87 -20.91 -9.53
C ASP A 40 -3.23 -22.22 -9.02
N GLU A 41 -2.78 -23.06 -9.96
CA GLU A 41 -2.11 -24.33 -9.66
C GLU A 41 -0.81 -24.14 -8.84
N GLN A 42 -0.12 -23.01 -9.01
CA GLN A 42 1.10 -22.69 -8.25
C GLN A 42 0.77 -22.34 -6.80
N ALA A 43 -0.34 -21.62 -6.56
CA ALA A 43 -0.81 -21.33 -5.21
C ALA A 43 -1.22 -22.63 -4.50
N GLU A 44 -1.95 -23.51 -5.18
CA GLU A 44 -2.32 -24.83 -4.64
C GLU A 44 -1.07 -25.67 -4.29
N ALA A 45 -0.06 -25.70 -5.16
CA ALA A 45 1.19 -26.40 -4.90
C ALA A 45 1.93 -25.83 -3.67
N LEU A 46 1.86 -24.52 -3.46
CA LEU A 46 2.48 -23.85 -2.33
C LEU A 46 1.73 -24.15 -1.02
N GLU A 47 0.39 -24.14 -1.02
CA GLU A 47 -0.43 -24.54 0.14
C GLU A 47 -0.13 -25.98 0.57
N LEU A 48 0.04 -26.89 -0.39
CA LEU A 48 0.45 -28.27 -0.10
C LEU A 48 1.85 -28.37 0.52
N ALA A 49 2.76 -27.48 0.15
CA ALA A 49 4.13 -27.45 0.67
C ALA A 49 4.20 -26.87 2.09
N VAL A 50 3.37 -25.86 2.41
CA VAL A 50 3.34 -25.22 3.73
C VAL A 50 2.29 -25.80 4.68
N GLU A 51 1.43 -26.71 4.20
CA GLU A 51 0.34 -27.36 4.93
C GLU A 51 -0.71 -26.39 5.50
N GLU A 52 -0.83 -25.18 4.94
CA GLU A 52 -1.82 -24.16 5.29
C GLU A 52 -2.17 -23.29 4.09
N SER A 53 -3.21 -22.44 4.22
CA SER A 53 -3.57 -21.53 3.13
C SER A 53 -2.59 -20.36 3.04
N VAL A 54 -2.26 -19.97 1.81
CA VAL A 54 -1.36 -18.84 1.51
C VAL A 54 -2.10 -17.62 0.94
N ASP A 55 -3.43 -17.62 1.03
CA ASP A 55 -4.31 -16.59 0.47
C ASP A 55 -3.91 -15.17 0.91
N LEU A 56 -3.65 -14.98 2.21
CA LEU A 56 -3.37 -13.66 2.78
C LEU A 56 -2.02 -13.14 2.32
N GLU A 57 -1.03 -14.02 2.27
CA GLU A 57 0.35 -13.79 1.88
C GLU A 57 0.43 -13.45 0.40
N MET A 58 -0.20 -14.24 -0.46
CA MET A 58 -0.21 -14.02 -1.92
C MET A 58 -0.90 -12.72 -2.30
N VAL A 59 -2.06 -12.41 -1.70
CA VAL A 59 -2.70 -11.09 -1.89
C VAL A 59 -1.80 -9.97 -1.36
N GLY A 60 -1.12 -10.20 -0.24
CA GLY A 60 -0.17 -9.26 0.33
C GLY A 60 0.97 -8.94 -0.64
N LEU A 61 1.58 -9.96 -1.24
CA LEU A 61 2.62 -9.80 -2.26
C LEU A 61 2.10 -9.01 -3.47
N LEU A 62 0.87 -9.27 -3.93
CA LEU A 62 0.23 -8.46 -4.98
C LEU A 62 0.04 -7.00 -4.56
N PHE A 63 -0.35 -6.74 -3.31
CA PHE A 63 -0.51 -5.39 -2.80
C PHE A 63 0.83 -4.63 -2.76
N TYR A 64 1.95 -5.28 -2.44
CA TYR A 64 3.28 -4.67 -2.53
C TYR A 64 3.73 -4.47 -3.97
N ASN A 65 3.45 -5.42 -4.86
CA ASN A 65 3.71 -5.28 -6.29
C ASN A 65 2.96 -4.09 -6.90
N ALA A 66 1.72 -3.82 -6.44
CA ALA A 66 0.97 -2.63 -6.83
C ALA A 66 1.64 -1.30 -6.41
N HIS A 67 2.58 -1.34 -5.47
CA HIS A 67 3.46 -0.22 -5.10
C HIS A 67 4.80 -0.22 -5.87
N ASN A 68 4.97 -1.06 -6.89
CA ASN A 68 6.25 -1.34 -7.54
C ASN A 68 7.32 -1.86 -6.56
N VAL A 69 6.91 -2.73 -5.64
CA VAL A 69 7.83 -3.47 -4.77
C VAL A 69 7.72 -4.92 -5.14
N ASP A 70 8.76 -5.44 -5.80
CA ASP A 70 8.81 -6.82 -6.23
C ASP A 70 8.92 -7.77 -5.03
N ALA A 71 8.50 -9.02 -5.24
CA ALA A 71 8.72 -10.09 -4.27
C ALA A 71 10.12 -10.67 -4.46
N ASP A 72 10.87 -10.78 -3.36
CA ASP A 72 12.08 -11.58 -3.29
C ASP A 72 11.68 -13.05 -3.27
N VAL A 73 12.07 -13.80 -4.30
CA VAL A 73 11.74 -15.23 -4.43
C VAL A 73 13.00 -16.09 -4.33
N PRO A 74 13.10 -16.98 -3.32
CA PRO A 74 14.19 -17.94 -3.20
C PRO A 74 14.31 -18.82 -4.45
N GLN A 75 15.50 -18.86 -5.05
CA GLN A 75 15.78 -19.59 -6.30
C GLN A 75 16.15 -21.08 -6.09
N TYR A 76 15.65 -21.66 -5.01
CA TYR A 76 15.84 -23.03 -4.60
C TYR A 76 14.50 -23.52 -4.04
N SER A 77 14.09 -24.76 -4.34
CA SER A 77 12.75 -25.37 -4.10
C SER A 77 11.72 -25.24 -5.24
N VAL A 78 10.43 -25.48 -4.93
CA VAL A 78 9.26 -25.33 -5.82
C VAL A 78 9.18 -23.95 -6.49
N LEU A 79 9.81 -22.94 -5.91
CA LEU A 79 9.82 -21.56 -6.37
C LEU A 79 10.86 -21.26 -7.46
N GLN A 80 11.76 -22.20 -7.80
CA GLN A 80 12.83 -21.99 -8.79
C GLN A 80 12.34 -21.64 -10.21
N ALA A 81 11.06 -21.85 -10.50
CA ALA A 81 10.45 -21.51 -11.79
C ALA A 81 10.12 -20.02 -11.90
N LEU A 82 10.06 -19.31 -10.77
CA LEU A 82 9.82 -17.87 -10.70
C LEU A 82 11.14 -17.09 -10.74
N GLU A 83 11.09 -15.87 -11.24
CA GLU A 83 12.24 -14.95 -11.24
C GLU A 83 12.58 -14.49 -9.81
N GLU A 84 13.85 -14.14 -9.55
CA GLU A 84 14.33 -13.74 -8.21
C GLU A 84 13.61 -12.49 -7.67
N ASN A 85 13.35 -11.51 -8.53
CA ASN A 85 12.53 -10.33 -8.23
C ASN A 85 11.25 -10.45 -9.04
N HIS A 86 10.19 -10.95 -8.43
CA HIS A 86 8.98 -11.32 -9.16
C HIS A 86 7.84 -10.33 -8.92
N ASN A 87 7.22 -9.88 -10.01
CA ASN A 87 6.04 -9.04 -9.99
C ASN A 87 4.79 -9.81 -10.44
N PHE A 88 4.03 -10.30 -9.47
CA PHE A 88 2.81 -11.10 -9.70
C PHE A 88 1.73 -10.34 -10.47
N VAL A 89 1.65 -9.01 -10.35
CA VAL A 89 0.68 -8.19 -11.10
C VAL A 89 1.04 -8.13 -12.60
N LEU A 90 2.33 -8.04 -12.92
CA LEU A 90 2.80 -8.01 -14.30
C LEU A 90 2.82 -9.40 -14.95
N ALA A 91 3.11 -10.44 -14.17
CA ALA A 91 3.19 -11.82 -14.65
C ALA A 91 1.86 -12.32 -15.23
N ASP A 92 0.74 -11.90 -14.64
CA ASP A 92 -0.61 -12.24 -15.10
C ASP A 92 -1.08 -11.40 -16.32
N GLY A 93 -0.44 -10.24 -16.56
CA GLY A 93 -0.51 -9.50 -17.82
C GLY A 93 -1.84 -8.81 -18.16
N GLY A 94 -2.87 -8.89 -17.29
CA GLY A 94 -4.23 -8.47 -17.64
C GLY A 94 -5.09 -7.93 -16.48
N SER A 95 -5.90 -8.80 -15.86
CA SER A 95 -6.98 -8.42 -14.93
C SER A 95 -6.47 -7.71 -13.68
N THR A 96 -5.27 -8.08 -13.24
CA THR A 96 -4.59 -7.53 -12.08
C THR A 96 -3.91 -6.17 -12.33
N LEU A 97 -3.76 -5.70 -13.58
CA LEU A 97 -3.16 -4.38 -13.86
C LEU A 97 -3.93 -3.21 -13.20
N LEU A 98 -5.24 -3.37 -13.02
CA LEU A 98 -6.06 -2.37 -12.32
C LEU A 98 -5.65 -2.22 -10.84
N LEU A 99 -4.96 -3.20 -10.25
CA LEU A 99 -4.47 -3.14 -8.88
C LEU A 99 -3.42 -2.05 -8.67
N TYR A 100 -2.66 -1.65 -9.71
CA TYR A 100 -1.75 -0.51 -9.62
C TYR A 100 -2.45 0.82 -9.28
N VAL A 101 -3.74 0.93 -9.61
CA VAL A 101 -4.54 2.13 -9.32
C VAL A 101 -4.95 2.18 -7.85
N VAL A 102 -5.11 1.02 -7.20
CA VAL A 102 -5.62 0.89 -5.83
C VAL A 102 -4.80 1.70 -4.82
N PRO A 103 -3.47 1.56 -4.70
CA PRO A 103 -2.70 2.33 -3.72
C PRO A 103 -2.71 3.82 -4.04
N VAL A 104 -2.61 4.20 -5.31
CA VAL A 104 -2.64 5.60 -5.75
C VAL A 104 -3.94 6.27 -5.33
N VAL A 105 -5.09 5.70 -5.67
CA VAL A 105 -6.41 6.26 -5.34
C VAL A 105 -6.63 6.29 -3.84
N SER A 106 -6.30 5.22 -3.13
CA SER A 106 -6.49 5.15 -1.68
C SER A 106 -5.70 6.24 -0.94
N LEU A 107 -4.46 6.47 -1.33
CA LEU A 107 -3.58 7.48 -0.74
C LEU A 107 -4.01 8.91 -1.12
N VAL A 108 -4.37 9.16 -2.37
CA VAL A 108 -4.89 10.47 -2.82
C VAL A 108 -6.18 10.83 -2.07
N VAL A 109 -7.12 9.89 -1.97
CA VAL A 109 -8.38 10.13 -1.24
C VAL A 109 -8.12 10.38 0.24
N ALA A 110 -7.27 9.58 0.89
CA ALA A 110 -6.93 9.77 2.29
C ALA A 110 -6.26 11.13 2.54
N GLY A 111 -5.27 11.52 1.71
CA GLY A 111 -4.60 12.81 1.82
C GLY A 111 -5.55 14.00 1.61
N ALA A 112 -6.45 13.90 0.63
CA ALA A 112 -7.48 14.92 0.37
C ALA A 112 -8.42 15.09 1.57
N LEU A 113 -8.85 13.98 2.19
CA LEU A 113 -9.69 14.02 3.39
C LEU A 113 -8.96 14.71 4.54
N VAL A 114 -7.71 14.33 4.84
CA VAL A 114 -6.93 14.94 5.92
C VAL A 114 -6.81 16.45 5.72
N ALA A 115 -6.40 16.89 4.53
CA ALA A 115 -6.28 18.32 4.21
C ALA A 115 -7.61 19.06 4.37
N SER A 116 -8.72 18.48 3.90
CA SER A 116 -10.05 19.07 4.02
C SER A 116 -10.52 19.24 5.47
N TYR A 117 -10.07 18.39 6.40
CA TYR A 117 -10.48 18.44 7.80
C TYR A 117 -9.57 19.27 8.70
N THR A 118 -8.29 19.43 8.35
CA THR A 118 -7.30 19.99 9.28
C THR A 118 -6.60 21.24 8.78
N ALA A 119 -6.58 21.50 7.47
CA ALA A 119 -6.03 22.73 6.94
C ALA A 119 -7.04 23.87 7.14
N THR A 120 -6.64 24.88 7.91
CA THR A 120 -7.46 26.07 8.18
C THR A 120 -7.43 27.08 7.04
N ASP A 121 -6.43 26.99 6.17
CA ASP A 121 -6.23 27.89 5.04
C ASP A 121 -5.70 27.05 3.86
N LEU A 122 -6.61 26.60 3.00
CA LEU A 122 -6.30 25.76 1.86
C LEU A 122 -5.72 26.55 0.67
N GLU A 123 -5.64 27.89 0.78
CA GLU A 123 -5.06 28.75 -0.25
C GLU A 123 -3.55 28.51 -0.43
N ALA A 124 -2.85 28.12 0.64
CA ALA A 124 -1.44 27.75 0.59
C ALA A 124 -1.28 26.28 0.18
N SER A 125 -0.93 26.02 -1.09
CA SER A 125 -0.73 24.65 -1.61
C SER A 125 0.27 23.82 -0.80
N THR A 126 1.24 24.47 -0.14
CA THR A 126 2.22 23.80 0.73
C THR A 126 1.57 23.25 2.00
N ASP A 127 0.68 23.99 2.65
CA ASP A 127 0.05 23.55 3.91
C ASP A 127 -0.92 22.40 3.65
N ALA A 128 -1.67 22.47 2.54
CA ALA A 128 -2.52 21.38 2.09
C ALA A 128 -1.72 20.11 1.76
N ALA A 129 -0.58 20.25 1.08
CA ALA A 129 0.33 19.13 0.80
C ALA A 129 0.87 18.49 2.08
N LEU A 130 1.33 19.30 3.06
CA LEU A 130 1.84 18.80 4.33
C LEU A 130 0.77 18.11 5.18
N ALA A 131 -0.47 18.62 5.15
CA ALA A 131 -1.61 17.96 5.79
C ALA A 131 -1.86 16.58 5.16
N GLY A 132 -1.89 16.50 3.82
CA GLY A 132 -2.05 15.22 3.11
C GLY A 132 -0.90 14.24 3.37
N ALA A 133 0.34 14.72 3.47
CA ALA A 133 1.52 13.90 3.77
C ALA A 133 1.48 13.26 5.17
N ALA A 134 0.66 13.78 6.10
CA ALA A 134 0.55 13.25 7.45
C ALA A 134 0.04 11.79 7.49
N ILE A 135 -0.57 11.28 6.40
CA ILE A 135 -1.01 9.88 6.31
C ILE A 135 0.14 8.88 6.45
N VAL A 136 1.38 9.28 6.11
CA VAL A 136 2.58 8.45 6.24
C VAL A 136 2.73 7.91 7.66
N VAL A 137 2.36 8.70 8.67
CA VAL A 137 2.49 8.32 10.09
C VAL A 137 1.74 7.03 10.41
N GLY A 138 0.57 6.83 9.80
CA GLY A 138 -0.25 5.63 10.00
C GLY A 138 0.01 4.54 8.96
N TYR A 139 0.32 4.92 7.72
CA TYR A 139 0.55 3.99 6.63
C TYR A 139 1.87 3.22 6.80
N PHE A 140 2.95 3.93 7.16
CA PHE A 140 4.31 3.37 7.22
C PHE A 140 4.43 2.18 8.18
N PRO A 141 3.95 2.22 9.43
CA PRO A 141 4.05 1.08 10.33
C PRO A 141 3.35 -0.18 9.81
N LEU A 142 2.24 -0.03 9.07
CA LEU A 142 1.55 -1.17 8.47
C LEU A 142 2.30 -1.74 7.27
N VAL A 143 2.98 -0.90 6.48
CA VAL A 143 3.92 -1.39 5.45
C VAL A 143 5.10 -2.14 6.07
N VAL A 144 5.59 -1.72 7.24
CA VAL A 144 6.63 -2.49 7.93
C VAL A 144 6.05 -3.80 8.47
N LEU A 145 4.84 -3.80 9.02
CA LEU A 145 4.18 -5.00 9.52
C LEU A 145 3.91 -6.03 8.40
N GLY A 146 3.47 -5.57 7.23
CA GLY A 146 3.18 -6.42 6.07
C GLY A 146 4.40 -7.20 5.56
N LEU A 147 5.63 -6.72 5.79
CA LEU A 147 6.85 -7.48 5.48
C LEU A 147 6.96 -8.81 6.22
N PHE A 148 6.35 -8.91 7.39
CA PHE A 148 6.36 -10.11 8.22
C PHE A 148 5.09 -10.93 8.04
N VAL A 149 3.96 -10.26 7.81
CA VAL A 149 2.66 -10.92 7.62
C VAL A 149 2.58 -11.57 6.24
N PHE A 150 3.13 -10.96 5.21
CA PHE A 150 3.05 -11.46 3.83
C PHE A 150 4.32 -12.18 3.44
N THR A 151 4.56 -13.30 4.12
CA THR A 151 5.72 -14.15 3.89
C THR A 151 5.27 -15.60 3.74
N VAL A 152 5.69 -16.24 2.65
CA VAL A 152 5.49 -17.68 2.45
C VAL A 152 6.83 -18.39 2.55
N ASP A 153 6.96 -19.34 3.46
CA ASP A 153 8.20 -20.10 3.68
C ASP A 153 7.97 -21.61 3.59
N PRO A 154 8.25 -22.24 2.43
CA PRO A 154 8.18 -23.69 2.27
C PRO A 154 9.36 -24.46 2.93
N GLY A 155 10.14 -23.83 3.82
CA GLY A 155 11.22 -24.46 4.58
C GLY A 155 12.61 -24.36 3.92
N GLU A 156 12.66 -23.83 2.71
CA GLU A 156 13.88 -23.54 1.96
C GLU A 156 13.93 -22.05 1.60
N GLY A 157 13.55 -21.17 2.54
CA GLY A 157 13.61 -19.74 2.35
C GLY A 157 12.25 -19.12 2.07
N ALA A 158 12.16 -17.83 2.41
CA ALA A 158 10.92 -17.10 2.51
C ALA A 158 10.70 -16.20 1.29
N MET A 159 9.61 -16.43 0.57
CA MET A 159 9.07 -15.49 -0.42
C MET A 159 8.36 -14.33 0.29
N ARG A 160 8.79 -13.10 0.04
CA ARG A 160 8.29 -11.89 0.75
C ARG A 160 8.56 -10.63 -0.09
N PRO A 161 7.96 -9.47 0.22
CA PRO A 161 8.32 -8.24 -0.47
C PRO A 161 9.78 -7.85 -0.20
N ASP A 162 10.47 -7.26 -1.18
CA ASP A 162 11.82 -6.70 -0.99
C ASP A 162 11.78 -5.69 0.18
N PRO A 163 12.54 -5.90 1.27
CA PRO A 163 12.46 -5.04 2.45
C PRO A 163 12.88 -3.59 2.21
N LEU A 164 13.87 -3.36 1.34
CA LEU A 164 14.41 -2.03 1.05
C LEU A 164 13.38 -1.21 0.27
N PHE A 165 12.85 -1.77 -0.82
CA PHE A 165 11.84 -1.14 -1.65
C PHE A 165 10.49 -1.05 -0.93
N ALA A 166 10.12 -2.02 -0.10
CA ALA A 166 8.95 -1.91 0.77
C ALA A 166 9.02 -0.67 1.68
N VAL A 167 10.10 -0.51 2.42
CA VAL A 167 10.26 0.60 3.36
C VAL A 167 10.38 1.93 2.60
N ALA A 168 11.22 1.98 1.57
CA ALA A 168 11.49 3.22 0.84
C ALA A 168 10.34 3.63 -0.06
N ILE A 169 9.85 2.72 -0.90
CA ILE A 169 8.87 3.04 -1.94
C ILE A 169 7.45 2.96 -1.39
N ALA A 170 7.01 1.79 -0.95
CA ALA A 170 5.63 1.60 -0.46
C ALA A 170 5.38 2.37 0.85
N GLY A 171 6.36 2.36 1.77
CA GLY A 171 6.23 2.95 3.10
C GLY A 171 6.38 4.46 3.13
N LEU A 172 7.23 5.04 2.27
CA LEU A 172 7.55 6.47 2.30
C LEU A 172 7.17 7.17 1.01
N VAL A 173 7.76 6.81 -0.13
CA VAL A 173 7.58 7.56 -1.39
C VAL A 173 6.11 7.61 -1.80
N TYR A 174 5.41 6.48 -1.82
CA TYR A 174 3.99 6.42 -2.19
C TYR A 174 3.10 7.31 -1.32
N PRO A 175 3.01 7.10 0.00
CA PRO A 175 2.14 7.90 0.85
C PRO A 175 2.56 9.37 0.92
N LEU A 176 3.86 9.70 0.82
CA LEU A 176 4.32 11.09 0.71
C LEU A 176 3.83 11.75 -0.57
N VAL A 177 4.06 11.13 -1.73
CA VAL A 177 3.72 11.72 -3.04
C VAL A 177 2.21 11.81 -3.21
N PHE A 178 1.51 10.69 -3.05
CA PHE A 178 0.08 10.61 -3.34
C PHE A 178 -0.78 11.21 -2.24
N GLY A 179 -0.37 11.11 -0.97
CA GLY A 179 -1.00 11.84 0.13
C GLY A 179 -0.89 13.35 -0.04
N SER A 180 0.31 13.86 -0.37
CA SER A 180 0.51 15.30 -0.65
C SER A 180 -0.31 15.76 -1.85
N LEU A 181 -0.33 14.97 -2.94
CA LEU A 181 -1.14 15.27 -4.12
C LEU A 181 -2.63 15.36 -3.78
N GLY A 182 -3.14 14.43 -2.99
CA GLY A 182 -4.52 14.48 -2.48
C GLY A 182 -4.82 15.77 -1.74
N GLY A 183 -3.92 16.19 -0.84
CA GLY A 183 -4.06 17.44 -0.12
C GLY A 183 -4.10 18.66 -1.04
N VAL A 184 -3.19 18.75 -2.00
CA VAL A 184 -3.16 19.83 -3.00
C VAL A 184 -4.45 19.87 -3.84
N LEU A 185 -4.95 18.71 -4.28
CA LEU A 185 -6.20 18.63 -5.05
C LEU A 185 -7.41 19.10 -4.24
N ALA A 186 -7.47 18.78 -2.94
CA ALA A 186 -8.52 19.28 -2.05
C ALA A 186 -8.50 20.82 -1.94
N GLY A 187 -7.32 21.42 -1.83
CA GLY A 187 -7.18 22.87 -1.77
C GLY A 187 -7.56 23.56 -3.08
N PHE A 188 -7.23 22.97 -4.24
CA PHE A 188 -7.73 23.50 -5.52
C PHE A 188 -9.25 23.41 -5.62
N ALA A 189 -9.86 22.30 -5.17
CA ALA A 189 -11.29 22.10 -5.23
C ALA A 189 -12.06 23.10 -4.35
N SER A 190 -11.54 23.46 -3.16
CA SER A 190 -12.17 24.47 -2.31
C SER A 190 -12.17 25.86 -2.97
N ASN A 191 -11.07 26.25 -3.60
CA ASN A 191 -10.92 27.58 -4.20
C ASN A 191 -11.78 27.81 -5.45
N VAL A 192 -12.20 26.73 -6.12
CA VAL A 192 -13.06 26.80 -7.33
C VAL A 192 -14.55 26.88 -6.98
N LEU A 193 -14.93 26.45 -5.76
CA LEU A 193 -16.34 26.40 -5.32
C LEU A 193 -16.80 27.65 -4.59
N GLU A 194 -15.90 28.60 -4.30
CA GLU A 194 -16.17 29.93 -3.75
C GLU A 194 -16.41 30.99 -4.85
#